data_AF-A0A258KB99-F1
#
_entry.id   AF-A0A258KB99-F1
#
_cell.length_a   1.000
_cell.length_b   1.000
_cell.length_c   1.000
_cell.angle_alpha   90.00
_cell.angle_beta   90.00
_cell.angle_gamma   90.00
#
_symmetry.space_group_name_H-M   'P 1'
#
loop_
_entity.id
_entity.type
_entity.pdbx_description
1 polymer ?
#
loop_
_entity_poly.entity_id
_entity_poly.type
_entity_poly.pdbx_seq_one_letter_code
_entity_poly.pdbx_strand_id
1 'polypeptide(L)' 'MRFKGVEKTNVDEYCVSEGWVRVTAGKTMDRKGNPMTIKLQGEVVPYFRDIHDAES' A
#
# COMPACT_ATOMS: atom_id res chain seq x y z
N MET A 1 -4.48 -2.97 -3.83
CA MET A 1 -3.90 -4.29 -3.51
C MET A 1 -4.50 -4.82 -2.21
N ARG A 2 -4.50 -6.13 -1.99
CA ARG A 2 -5.08 -6.73 -0.77
C ARG A 2 -3.96 -7.20 0.15
N PHE A 3 -3.96 -6.72 1.39
CA PHE A 3 -2.96 -7.06 2.40
C PHE A 3 -3.65 -7.61 3.65
N LYS A 4 -3.30 -8.83 4.07
CA LYS A 4 -3.99 -9.56 5.16
C LYS A 4 -5.52 -9.57 5.00
N GLY A 5 -6.01 -9.78 3.79
CA GLY A 5 -7.46 -9.77 3.48
C GLY A 5 -8.12 -8.39 3.44
N VAL A 6 -7.42 -7.31 3.80
CA VAL A 6 -7.91 -5.93 3.76
C VAL A 6 -7.44 -5.23 2.49
N GLU A 7 -8.34 -4.53 1.80
CA GLU A 7 -7.94 -3.70 0.67
C GLU A 7 -7.15 -2.48 1.15
N LYS A 8 -5.97 -2.27 0.56
CA LYS A 8 -5.11 -1.11 0.78
C LYS A 8 -4.88 -0.38 -0.54
N THR A 9 -5.13 0.92 -0.51
CA THR A 9 -4.94 1.84 -1.65
C THR A 9 -3.78 2.81 -1.44
N ASN A 10 -3.29 2.94 -0.21
CA ASN A 10 -2.20 3.83 0.22
C ASN A 10 -0.87 3.08 0.42
N VAL A 11 -0.58 2.13 -0.48
CA VAL A 11 0.67 1.35 -0.42
C VAL A 11 1.70 2.03 -1.31
N ASP A 12 2.80 2.44 -0.71
CA ASP A 12 3.93 3.07 -1.41
C ASP A 12 4.87 2.02 -2.01
N GLU A 13 5.15 0.95 -1.27
CA GLU A 13 6.07 -0.11 -1.67
C GLU A 13 5.60 -1.47 -1.15
N TYR A 14 5.87 -2.55 -1.87
CA TYR A 14 5.57 -3.91 -1.43
C TYR A 14 6.54 -4.92 -2.01
N CYS A 15 6.70 -6.04 -1.30
CA CYS A 15 7.38 -7.22 -1.79
C CYS A 15 6.50 -8.44 -1.57
N VAL A 16 6.09 -9.09 -2.66
CA VAL A 16 5.23 -10.28 -2.61
C VAL A 16 6.02 -11.48 -2.08
N SER A 17 7.24 -11.66 -2.57
CA SER A 17 8.11 -12.79 -2.19
C SER A 17 8.51 -12.75 -0.71
N GLU A 18 8.80 -11.57 -0.19
CA GLU A 18 9.16 -11.38 1.23
C GLU A 18 7.92 -11.11 2.12
N GLY A 19 6.73 -10.99 1.52
CA GLY A 19 5.47 -10.82 2.26
C GLY A 19 5.42 -9.56 3.12
N TRP A 20 5.75 -8.40 2.56
CA TRP A 20 5.62 -7.13 3.29
C TRP A 20 5.14 -5.97 2.41
N VAL A 21 4.56 -4.97 3.07
CA VAL A 21 4.09 -3.71 2.47
C VAL A 21 4.57 -2.54 3.30
N ARG A 22 4.88 -1.42 2.65
CA ARG A 22 5.10 -0.13 3.29
C ARG A 22 3.94 0.78 2.91
N VAL A 23 3.23 1.25 3.93
CA VAL A 23 2.06 2.13 3.77
C VAL A 23 2.30 3.42 4.51
N THR A 24 1.83 4.54 3.94
CA THR A 24 1.77 5.79 4.69
C THR A 24 0.62 5.74 5.71
N ALA A 25 0.94 5.97 6.98
CA ALA A 25 0.02 5.89 8.10
C ALA A 25 -0.81 7.18 8.24
N GLY A 26 -1.82 7.31 7.38
CA GLY A 26 -2.75 8.44 7.40
C GLY A 26 -2.07 9.76 7.03
N LYS A 27 -2.64 10.88 7.51
CA LYS A 27 -2.10 12.24 7.29
C LYS A 27 -1.05 12.64 8.32
N THR A 28 -0.62 11.71 9.18
CA THR A 28 0.26 12.05 10.30
C THR A 28 1.70 12.19 9.79
N MET A 29 2.25 13.36 10.02
CA MET A 29 3.64 13.69 9.71
C MET A 29 4.51 13.54 10.96
N ASP A 30 5.78 13.21 10.78
CA ASP A 30 6.78 13.24 11.83
C ASP A 30 7.08 14.70 12.26
N ARG A 31 7.93 14.88 13.27
CA ARG A 31 8.36 16.21 13.75
C ARG A 31 9.06 17.07 12.69
N LYS A 32 9.50 16.47 11.59
CA LYS A 32 10.20 17.12 10.48
C LYS A 32 9.27 17.36 9.27
N GLY A 33 7.98 17.00 9.37
CA GLY A 33 7.00 17.16 8.30
C GLY A 33 6.98 16.01 7.29
N ASN A 34 7.72 14.92 7.51
CA ASN A 34 7.70 13.78 6.61
C ASN A 34 6.52 12.86 6.93
N PRO A 35 5.82 12.31 5.92
CA PRO A 35 4.77 11.33 6.13
C PRO A 35 5.33 10.10 6.85
N MET A 36 4.67 9.68 7.94
CA MET A 36 5.05 8.45 8.62
C MET A 36 4.67 7.24 7.78
N THR A 37 5.65 6.40 7.48
CA THR A 37 5.42 5.11 6.82
C THR A 37 5.53 3.98 7.84
N ILE A 38 4.66 2.98 7.68
CA ILE A 38 4.67 1.77 8.50
C ILE A 38 4.93 0.59 7.57
N LYS A 39 5.93 -0.22 7.93
CA LYS A 39 6.16 -1.52 7.32
C LYS A 39 5.27 -2.56 8.01
N LEU A 40 4.41 -3.20 7.24
CA LEU A 40 3.55 -4.27 7.72
C LEU A 40 3.96 -5.56 7.02
N GLN A 41 4.17 -6.63 7.79
CA GLN A 41 4.46 -7.98 7.27
C GLN A 41 3.19 -8.82 7.24
N GLY A 42 2.97 -9.57 6.17
CA GLY A 42 1.80 -10.42 5.97
C GLY A 42 1.56 -10.77 4.50
N GLU A 43 0.47 -11.50 4.26
CA GLU A 43 0.07 -11.90 2.91
C GLU A 43 -0.23 -10.69 2.02
N VAL A 44 0.48 -10.62 0.89
CA VAL A 44 0.35 -9.57 -0.12
C VAL A 44 -0.24 -10.19 -1.39
N VAL A 45 -1.45 -9.74 -1.75
CA VAL A 45 -2.11 -10.15 -2.99
C VAL A 45 -2.28 -8.93 -3.89
N PRO A 46 -1.36 -8.72 -4.86
CA PRO A 46 -1.56 -7.71 -5.89
C PRO A 46 -2.69 -8.14 -6.83
N TYR A 47 -3.45 -7.19 -7.32
CA TYR A 47 -4.46 -7.41 -8.35
C TYR A 47 -4.34 -6.30 -9.38
N PHE A 48 -4.66 -6.62 -10.64
CA PHE A 48 -4.73 -5.63 -11.70
C PHE A 48 -5.97 -4.76 -11.45
N ARG A 49 -5.75 -3.46 -11.30
CA ARG A 49 -6.82 -2.49 -11.50
C ARG A 49 -6.85 -2.23 -13.00
N ASP A 50 -7.80 -2.86 -13.68
CA ASP A 50 -8.02 -2.61 -15.10
C ASP A 50 -8.22 -1.09 -15.28
N ILE A 51 -7.35 -0.49 -16.09
CA ILE A 51 -7.34 0.95 -16.40
C ILE A 51 -8.35 1.28 -17.53
N HIS A 52 -9.20 0.31 -17.89
CA HIS A 52 -10.03 0.30 -19.09
C HIS A 52 -11.27 1.22 -19.06
N ASP A 53 -11.45 2.06 -18.03
CA ASP A 53 -12.60 2.96 -17.90
C ASP A 53 -12.30 4.43 -18.28
N ALA A 54 -11.07 4.74 -18.75
CA ALA A 54 -10.65 6.13 -19.01
C ALA A 54 -10.66 6.54 -20.49
N GLU A 55 -11.07 5.67 -21.41
CA GLU A 55 -11.13 5.99 -22.85
C GLU A 55 -12.49 5.58 -23.43
N SER A 56 -13.50 6.46 -23.27
CA SER A 56 -14.69 6.50 -24.14
C SER A 56 -15.18 7.93 -24.37
#